data_AF-A5HHF6-F1
#
_entry.id   AF-A5HHF6-F1
#
_cell.length_a   1.000
_cell.length_b   1.000
_cell.length_c   1.000
_cell.angle_alpha   90.00
_cell.angle_beta   90.00
_cell.angle_gamma   90.00
#
_symmetry.space_group_name_H-M   'P 1'
#
loop_
_entity.id
_entity.type
_entity.pdbx_description
1 polymer ?
#
loop_
_entity_poly.entity_id
_entity_poly.type
_entity_poly.pdbx_seq_one_letter_code
_entity_poly.pdbx_strand_id
1 'polypeptide(L)' 'RPSSQCSCSGKTVDCYSRSLASVPAGIPTTTQVLGLSSNQITKLEPGVFDRLTAL' A
#
# COMPACT_ATOMS: atom_id res chain seq x y z
N ARG A 1 -13.81 -2.11 15.24
CA ARG A 1 -13.37 -1.06 14.29
C ARG A 1 -11.97 -1.44 13.84
N PRO A 2 -11.77 -2.08 12.68
CA PRO A 2 -10.47 -2.65 12.35
C PRO A 2 -9.50 -1.51 12.01
N SER A 3 -8.56 -1.23 12.90
CA SER A 3 -7.48 -0.24 12.74
C SER A 3 -6.32 -0.77 11.88
N SER A 4 -6.64 -1.59 10.88
CA SER A 4 -5.70 -2.28 9.99
C SER A 4 -5.38 -1.49 8.71
N GLN A 5 -5.75 -0.21 8.67
CA GLN A 5 -5.57 0.62 7.49
C GLN A 5 -4.23 1.35 7.56
N CYS A 6 -3.55 1.39 6.41
CA CYS A 6 -2.39 2.23 6.20
C CYS A 6 -2.71 3.69 6.57
N SER A 7 -1.70 4.43 7.03
CA SER A 7 -1.84 5.84 7.32
C SER A 7 -1.75 6.62 6.01
N CYS A 8 -2.76 7.42 5.69
CA CYS A 8 -2.76 8.27 4.50
C CYS A 8 -2.46 9.72 4.92
N SER A 9 -1.42 10.31 4.34
CA SER A 9 -1.06 11.72 4.55
C SER A 9 -0.86 12.39 3.18
N GLY A 10 -1.86 13.16 2.74
CA GLY A 10 -1.86 13.77 1.42
C GLY A 10 -1.82 12.72 0.30
N LYS A 11 -0.70 12.65 -0.43
CA LYS A 11 -0.45 11.66 -1.50
C LYS A 11 0.47 10.52 -1.06
N THR A 12 0.76 10.42 0.23
CA THR A 12 1.59 9.38 0.82
C THR A 12 0.72 8.38 1.56
N VAL A 13 0.97 7.10 1.34
CA VAL A 13 0.30 5.99 2.01
C VAL A 13 1.34 5.13 2.72
N ASP A 14 1.31 5.16 4.04
CA ASP A 14 2.24 4.44 4.91
C ASP A 14 1.59 3.19 5.49
N CYS A 15 1.98 2.05 4.94
CA CYS A 15 1.58 0.71 5.35
C CYS A 15 2.69 -0.03 6.13
N TYR A 16 3.58 0.69 6.82
CA TYR A 16 4.71 0.09 7.53
C TYR A 16 4.29 -0.87 8.66
N SER A 17 4.94 -2.04 8.75
CA SER A 17 4.75 -3.03 9.83
C SER A 17 3.29 -3.44 10.07
N ARG A 18 2.52 -3.60 8.98
CA ARG A 18 1.09 -3.93 9.03
C ARG A 18 0.81 -5.42 8.85
N SER A 19 1.85 -6.27 8.81
CA SER A 19 1.72 -7.70 8.56
C SER A 19 0.95 -8.01 7.26
N LEU A 20 1.11 -7.15 6.25
CA LEU A 20 0.46 -7.34 4.95
C LEU A 20 1.11 -8.52 4.23
N ALA A 21 0.30 -9.48 3.78
CA ALA A 21 0.73 -10.56 2.91
C ALA A 21 0.71 -10.16 1.42
N SER A 22 -0.03 -9.09 1.08
CA SER A 22 -0.17 -8.56 -0.27
C SER A 22 -0.35 -7.04 -0.25
N VAL A 23 -0.15 -6.39 -1.39
CA VAL A 23 -0.44 -4.96 -1.54
C VAL A 23 -1.95 -4.72 -1.37
N PRO A 24 -2.39 -3.75 -0.54
CA PRO A 24 -3.81 -3.43 -0.38
C PRO A 24 -4.39 -2.82 -1.66
N ALA A 25 -5.57 -3.29 -2.09
CA ALA A 25 -6.28 -2.71 -3.24
C ALA A 25 -6.94 -1.35 -2.97
N GLY A 26 -6.97 -0.91 -1.71
CA GLY A 26 -7.60 0.35 -1.28
C GLY A 26 -6.69 1.58 -1.34
N ILE A 27 -5.52 1.48 -1.99
CA ILE A 27 -4.59 2.61 -2.13
C ILE A 27 -5.14 3.59 -3.17
N PRO A 28 -5.25 4.89 -2.85
CA PRO A 28 -5.69 5.90 -3.81
C PRO A 28 -4.78 5.93 -5.05
N THR A 29 -5.36 6.06 -6.25
CA THR A 29 -4.60 6.13 -7.51
C THR A 29 -3.72 7.39 -7.61
N THR A 30 -4.02 8.41 -6.81
CA THR A 30 -3.25 9.66 -6.67
C THR A 30 -2.05 9.53 -5.73
N THR A 31 -1.80 8.33 -5.17
CA THR A 31 -0.66 8.07 -4.29
C THR A 31 0.63 8.21 -5.08
N GLN A 32 1.57 9.01 -4.56
CA GLN A 32 2.92 9.20 -5.10
C GLN A 32 3.97 8.46 -4.28
N VAL A 33 3.68 8.18 -3.00
CA VAL A 33 4.61 7.50 -2.10
C VAL A 33 3.85 6.40 -1.39
N LEU A 34 4.29 5.16 -1.56
CA LEU A 34 3.69 3.98 -0.95
C LEU A 34 4.72 3.23 -0.10
N GLY A 35 4.58 3.32 1.22
CA GLY A 35 5.44 2.64 2.18
C GLY A 35 4.91 1.24 2.52
N LEU A 36 5.53 0.19 1.99
CA LEU A 36 5.16 -1.22 2.26
C LEU A 36 6.21 -1.99 3.08
N SER A 37 7.17 -1.29 3.68
CA SER A 37 8.29 -1.92 4.39
C SER A 37 7.85 -2.65 5.67
N SER A 38 8.66 -3.63 6.10
CA SER A 38 8.38 -4.50 7.26
C SER A 38 7.03 -5.23 7.19
N ASN A 39 6.61 -5.63 5.98
CA ASN A 39 5.46 -6.49 5.77
C ASN A 39 5.88 -7.92 5.39
N GLN A 40 4.89 -8.80 5.25
CA GLN A 40 5.07 -10.21 4.90
C GLN A 40 4.82 -10.44 3.40
N ILE A 41 5.00 -9.40 2.59
CA ILE A 41 4.82 -9.46 1.14
C ILE A 41 6.04 -10.16 0.55
N THR A 42 5.87 -11.43 0.22
CA THR A 42 6.92 -12.26 -0.39
C THR A 42 6.85 -12.27 -1.92
N LYS A 43 5.68 -11.94 -2.47
CA LYS A 43 5.42 -11.89 -3.90
C LYS A 43 4.60 -10.66 -4.24
N LEU A 44 4.95 -10.02 -5.34
CA LEU A 44 4.17 -8.96 -5.96
C LEU A 44 3.49 -9.55 -7.18
N GLU A 45 2.16 -9.55 -7.20
CA GLU A 45 1.43 -9.98 -8.38
C GLU A 45 1.66 -8.99 -9.53
N PRO A 46 1.78 -9.48 -10.78
CA PRO A 46 1.86 -8.60 -11.94
C PRO A 46 0.67 -7.66 -11.97
N GLY A 47 0.95 -6.37 -12.22
CA GLY A 47 -0.08 -5.35 -12.33
C GLY A 47 -0.71 -4.88 -11.02
N VAL A 48 -0.18 -5.29 -9.86
CA VAL A 48 -0.66 -4.82 -8.56
C VAL A 48 -0.50 -3.30 -8.37
N PHE A 49 0.42 -2.68 -9.11
CA PHE A 49 0.64 -1.23 -9.14
C PHE A 49 0.04 -0.55 -10.38
N ASP A 50 -0.57 -1.26 -11.33
CA ASP A 50 -1.06 -0.67 -12.59
C ASP A 50 -2.12 0.42 -12.37
N ARG A 51 -2.86 0.30 -11.27
CA ARG A 51 -3.87 1.29 -10.87
C ARG A 51 -3.26 2.54 -10.24
N LEU A 52 -2.03 2.46 -9.76
CA LEU A 52 -1.32 3.56 -9.11
C LEU A 52 -0.57 4.36 -10.16
N THR A 53 -1.33 5.01 -11.03
CA THR A 53 -0.80 5.75 -12.20
C THR A 53 0.07 6.95 -11.84
N ALA A 54 0.08 7.37 -10.57
CA ALA A 54 0.87 8.49 -10.05
C ALA A 54 2.10 8.05 -9.25
N LEU A 55 2.37 6.74 -9.17
CA LEU A 55 3.51 6.15 -8.46
C LEU A 55 4.78 6.15 -9.31
#